data_AF-A0A967CE48-F1
#
_entry.id   AF-A0A967CE48-F1
#
_cell.length_a   1.000
_cell.length_b   1.000
_cell.length_c   1.000
_cell.angle_alpha   90.00
_cell.angle_beta   90.00
_cell.angle_gamma   90.00
#
_symmetry.space_group_name_H-M   'P 1'
#
loop_
_entity.id
_entity.type
_entity.pdbx_description
1 polymer ?
#
loop_
_entity_poly.entity_id
_entity_poly.type
_entity_poly.pdbx_seq_one_letter_code
_entity_poly.pdbx_strand_id
1 'polypeptide(L)'
;MASTKALSARRLGSIVYRHLLRTRHDLHEREPKPKQKEQHAMLDVYIAKSIVTMNRSLPEATAIAIRDGMVIEVGSLESLQPWLIREDYVIHREFESSVMVPGFIDPHLHPAMA
;
A
#
# COMPACT_ATOMS: atom_id res chain seq x y z
N MET A 1 2.74 0.06 -78.02
CA MET A 1 1.84 1.02 -77.35
C MET A 1 2.41 1.32 -75.98
N ALA A 2 2.92 2.54 -75.80
CA ALA A 2 3.64 3.03 -74.61
C ALA A 2 2.67 3.25 -73.42
N SER A 3 2.98 2.74 -72.23
CA SER A 3 3.52 3.46 -71.06
C SER A 3 2.93 4.87 -70.81
N THR A 4 2.37 5.14 -69.62
CA THR A 4 2.94 6.03 -68.57
C THR A 4 1.89 6.48 -67.52
N LYS A 5 2.34 6.43 -66.25
CA LYS A 5 1.91 6.97 -64.93
C LYS A 5 0.80 8.06 -64.76
N ALA A 6 0.18 8.01 -63.56
CA ALA A 6 0.11 9.03 -62.47
C ALA A 6 -1.24 9.66 -62.06
N LEU A 7 -1.26 10.02 -60.76
CA LEU A 7 -2.11 10.97 -59.98
C LEU A 7 -3.40 10.42 -59.36
N SER A 8 -3.93 10.87 -58.21
CA SER A 8 -3.47 11.64 -57.04
C SER A 8 -4.72 11.86 -56.14
N ALA A 9 -4.49 12.16 -54.85
CA ALA A 9 -5.35 12.90 -53.92
C ALA A 9 -6.49 12.19 -53.13
N ARG A 10 -6.15 11.93 -51.86
CA ARG A 10 -6.82 12.40 -50.61
C ARG A 10 -8.33 12.16 -50.49
N ARG A 11 -8.71 11.23 -49.59
CA ARG A 11 -10.08 11.10 -49.05
C ARG A 11 -10.22 11.83 -47.71
N LEU A 12 -11.21 12.70 -47.67
CA LEU A 12 -11.59 13.61 -46.60
C LEU A 12 -12.08 12.91 -45.33
N GLY A 13 -11.76 13.51 -44.19
CA GLY A 13 -12.17 13.09 -42.87
C GLY A 13 -13.65 13.32 -42.59
N SER A 14 -14.24 12.40 -41.82
CA SER A 14 -15.57 12.54 -41.22
C SER A 14 -15.49 13.49 -40.02
N ILE A 15 -15.75 14.76 -40.30
CA ILE A 15 -16.22 15.74 -39.32
C ILE A 15 -17.68 15.38 -38.99
N VAL A 16 -18.15 15.70 -37.78
CA VAL A 16 -19.52 15.46 -37.23
C VAL A 16 -19.66 14.05 -36.64
N TYR A 17 -19.34 13.79 -35.36
CA TYR A 17 -20.01 14.31 -34.17
C TYR A 17 -18.99 14.76 -33.11
N ARG A 18 -18.81 16.09 -33.01
CA ARG A 18 -18.06 16.75 -31.93
C ARG A 18 -18.97 17.79 -31.29
N HIS A 19 -19.94 17.36 -30.49
CA HIS A 19 -20.49 18.16 -29.40
C HIS A 19 -21.51 17.35 -28.58
N LEU A 20 -21.08 16.84 -27.43
CA LEU A 20 -21.92 16.81 -26.23
C LEU A 20 -20.98 16.62 -25.02
N LEU A 21 -20.66 17.75 -24.38
CA LEU A 21 -20.22 17.94 -22.99
C LEU A 21 -19.58 16.73 -22.29
N ARG A 22 -18.30 16.46 -22.58
CA ARG A 22 -17.40 15.76 -21.65
C ARG A 22 -16.99 16.75 -20.57
N THR A 23 -17.62 16.69 -19.41
CA THR A 23 -17.04 17.28 -18.20
C THR A 23 -15.71 16.57 -17.96
N ARG A 24 -14.61 17.29 -18.21
CA ARG A 24 -13.27 16.88 -17.80
C ARG A 24 -13.21 17.00 -16.28
N HIS A 25 -13.52 15.91 -15.59
CA HIS A 25 -13.12 15.72 -14.21
C HIS A 25 -12.43 14.37 -14.13
N ASP A 26 -11.11 14.42 -14.26
CA ASP A 26 -10.12 13.59 -13.58
C ASP A 26 -10.47 12.10 -13.46
N LEU A 27 -10.32 11.38 -14.57
CA LEU A 27 -9.98 9.97 -14.50
C LEU A 27 -8.46 9.85 -14.35
N HIS A 28 -7.96 10.21 -13.15
CA HIS A 28 -6.67 9.70 -12.73
C HIS A 28 -6.91 8.20 -12.52
N GLU A 29 -6.51 7.39 -13.50
CA GLU A 29 -6.46 5.95 -13.34
C GLU A 29 -5.71 5.69 -12.04
N ARG A 30 -6.39 5.13 -11.04
CA ARG A 30 -5.74 4.73 -9.81
C ARG A 30 -4.78 3.63 -10.21
N GLU A 31 -3.49 3.91 -10.21
CA GLU A 31 -2.51 2.85 -10.37
C GLU A 31 -2.85 1.74 -9.38
N PRO A 32 -2.91 0.48 -9.83
CA PRO A 32 -3.18 -0.62 -8.94
C PRO A 32 -2.13 -0.59 -7.83
N LYS A 33 -2.57 -0.54 -6.56
CA LYS A 33 -1.65 -0.67 -5.42
C LYS A 33 -0.74 -1.86 -5.72
N PRO A 34 0.60 -1.68 -5.66
CA PRO A 34 1.52 -2.76 -6.00
C PRO A 34 1.12 -3.98 -5.18
N LYS A 35 0.84 -5.08 -5.89
CA LYS A 35 0.57 -6.36 -5.23
C LYS A 35 1.80 -6.67 -4.39
N GLN A 36 1.65 -6.58 -3.06
CA GLN A 36 2.67 -7.02 -2.11
C GLN A 36 3.06 -8.43 -2.56
N LYS A 37 4.35 -8.64 -2.86
CA LYS A 37 4.83 -9.93 -3.35
C LYS A 37 4.40 -11.00 -2.35
N GLU A 38 3.82 -12.10 -2.81
CA GLU A 38 3.59 -13.31 -2.02
C GLU A 38 4.95 -13.90 -1.66
N GLN A 39 5.60 -13.32 -0.66
CA GLN A 39 6.68 -13.94 0.07
C GLN A 39 6.01 -14.91 1.04
N HIS A 40 6.48 -16.16 1.08
CA HIS A 40 6.16 -17.04 2.19
C HIS A 40 6.40 -16.26 3.47
N ALA A 41 5.33 -15.99 4.21
CA ALA A 41 5.24 -14.81 5.07
C ALA A 41 6.07 -15.01 6.34
N MET A 42 7.36 -14.73 6.20
CA MET A 42 8.33 -14.69 7.29
C MET A 42 7.82 -13.73 8.37
N LEU A 43 7.97 -14.12 9.63
CA LEU A 43 7.50 -13.31 10.76
C LEU A 43 8.51 -12.20 11.04
N ASP A 44 8.14 -10.95 10.78
CA ASP A 44 8.97 -9.79 11.12
C ASP A 44 8.70 -9.36 12.56
N VAL A 45 9.74 -9.37 13.39
CA VAL A 45 9.65 -8.98 14.80
C VAL A 45 10.38 -7.68 15.00
N TYR A 46 9.67 -6.62 15.37
CA TYR A 46 10.28 -5.33 15.66
C TYR A 46 10.42 -5.12 17.16
N ILE A 47 11.60 -4.70 17.59
CA ILE A 47 11.91 -4.32 18.98
C ILE A 47 11.89 -2.80 19.10
N ALA A 48 11.20 -2.31 20.12
CA ALA A 48 11.10 -0.88 20.41
C ALA A 48 11.38 -0.56 21.88
N LYS A 49 11.66 0.71 22.17
CA LYS A 49 11.75 1.18 23.56
C LYS A 49 10.42 1.00 24.29
N SER A 50 9.33 1.37 23.63
CA SER A 50 7.95 1.16 24.08
C SER A 50 7.03 1.16 22.87
N ILE A 51 6.01 0.31 22.89
CA ILE A 51 4.94 0.22 21.91
C ILE A 51 3.65 0.51 22.65
N VAL A 52 3.06 1.67 22.38
CA VAL A 52 1.77 2.05 22.95
C VAL A 52 0.67 1.38 22.13
N THR A 53 -0.15 0.53 22.73
CA THR A 53 -1.10 -0.32 21.97
C THR A 53 -2.53 0.25 21.95
N MET A 54 -2.85 1.16 22.87
CA MET A 54 -4.23 1.59 23.20
C MET A 54 -5.15 0.46 23.74
N ASN A 55 -4.63 -0.75 24.00
CA ASN A 55 -5.34 -1.83 24.66
C ASN A 55 -5.24 -1.69 26.19
N ARG A 56 -6.37 -1.53 26.90
CA ARG A 56 -6.38 -1.37 28.36
C ARG A 56 -5.72 -2.53 29.12
N SER A 57 -5.80 -3.76 28.60
CA SER A 57 -5.21 -4.94 29.23
C SER A 57 -3.72 -5.11 28.96
N LEU A 58 -3.20 -4.43 27.94
CA LEU A 58 -1.79 -4.45 27.56
C LEU A 58 -1.39 -3.07 27.00
N PRO A 59 -1.34 -2.02 27.84
CA PRO A 59 -1.22 -0.64 27.36
C PRO A 59 0.13 -0.34 26.71
N GLU A 60 1.19 -1.02 27.15
CA GLU A 60 2.57 -0.89 26.64
C GLU A 60 3.19 -2.27 26.37
N ALA A 61 4.11 -2.30 25.42
CA ALA A 61 4.87 -3.48 24.98
C ALA A 61 6.28 -3.08 24.51
N THR A 62 7.14 -4.04 24.21
CA THR A 62 8.52 -3.80 23.70
C THR A 62 8.83 -4.57 22.41
N ALA A 63 7.97 -5.49 22.01
CA ALA A 63 8.08 -6.25 20.77
C ALA A 63 6.72 -6.39 20.08
N ILE A 64 6.74 -6.36 18.74
CA ILE A 64 5.57 -6.61 17.90
C ILE A 64 5.95 -7.55 16.76
N ALA A 65 5.13 -8.57 16.52
CA ALA A 65 5.30 -9.52 15.44
C ALA A 65 4.30 -9.22 14.32
N ILE A 66 4.79 -9.09 13.09
CA ILE A 66 4.04 -8.72 11.90
C ILE A 66 4.23 -9.79 10.83
N ARG A 67 3.13 -10.17 10.18
CA ARG A 67 3.13 -11.07 9.04
C ARG A 67 2.10 -10.59 8.03
N ASP A 68 2.49 -10.50 6.75
CA ASP A 68 1.62 -10.01 5.67
C ASP A 68 0.95 -8.64 5.96
N GLY A 69 1.70 -7.75 6.62
CA GLY A 69 1.20 -6.44 7.03
C GLY A 69 0.16 -6.46 8.16
N MET A 70 -0.07 -7.61 8.79
CA MET A 70 -0.96 -7.78 9.93
C MET A 70 -0.17 -8.01 11.21
N VAL A 71 -0.63 -7.42 12.31
CA VAL A 71 -0.07 -7.69 13.64
C VAL A 71 -0.56 -9.06 14.09
N ILE A 72 0.37 -9.96 14.37
CA ILE A 72 0.09 -11.32 14.86
C ILE A 72 0.08 -11.35 16.39
N GLU A 73 1.05 -10.66 17.01
CA GLU A 73 1.22 -10.59 18.48
C GLU A 73 1.90 -9.27 18.85
N VAL A 74 1.64 -8.76 20.05
CA VAL A 74 2.33 -7.62 20.64
C VAL A 74 2.57 -7.89 22.12
N GLY A 75 3.77 -7.58 22.62
CA GLY A 75 4.14 -7.86 24.01
C GLY A 75 5.63 -7.69 24.25
N SER A 76 6.28 -8.68 24.86
CA SER A 76 7.73 -8.75 25.01
C SER A 76 8.31 -9.81 24.09
N LEU A 77 9.64 -9.79 23.87
CA LEU A 77 10.29 -10.85 23.10
C LEU A 77 10.07 -12.26 23.73
N GLU A 78 9.86 -12.31 25.06
CA GLU A 78 9.49 -13.52 25.78
C GLU A 78 8.06 -13.96 25.48
N SER A 79 7.09 -13.05 25.48
CA SER A 79 5.69 -13.41 25.16
C SER A 79 5.51 -13.86 23.70
N LEU A 80 6.41 -13.43 22.81
CA LEU A 80 6.43 -13.85 21.41
C LEU A 80 7.01 -15.27 21.20
N GLN A 81 7.67 -15.88 22.18
CA GLN A 81 8.33 -17.19 22.04
C GLN A 81 7.47 -18.30 21.41
N PRO A 82 6.16 -18.44 21.71
CA PRO A 82 5.32 -19.44 21.07
C PRO A 82 5.31 -19.35 19.53
N TRP A 83 5.46 -18.14 18.97
CA TRP A 83 5.57 -17.90 17.54
C TRP A 83 6.99 -18.18 17.04
N LEU A 84 8.01 -17.69 17.75
CA LEU A 84 9.43 -17.78 17.34
C LEU A 84 9.98 -19.20 17.30
N ILE A 85 9.37 -20.14 18.03
CA ILE A 85 9.76 -21.56 18.02
C ILE A 85 9.17 -22.29 16.79
N ARG A 86 8.07 -21.79 16.24
CA ARG A 86 7.27 -22.49 15.23
C ARG A 86 7.48 -21.98 13.81
N GLU A 87 7.98 -20.76 13.67
CA GLU A 87 8.05 -20.04 12.40
C GLU A 87 9.43 -19.45 12.17
N ASP A 88 9.83 -19.34 10.91
CA ASP A 88 11.00 -18.55 10.54
C ASP A 88 10.71 -17.06 10.75
N TYR A 89 11.66 -16.35 11.37
CA TYR A 89 11.48 -14.95 11.73
C TYR A 89 12.75 -14.12 11.51
N VAL A 90 12.57 -12.81 11.41
CA VAL A 90 13.67 -11.83 11.43
C VAL A 90 13.40 -10.83 12.54
N ILE A 91 14.43 -10.53 13.34
CA ILE A 91 14.36 -9.50 14.37
C ILE A 91 14.96 -8.21 13.84
N HIS A 92 14.15 -7.17 13.86
CA HIS A 92 14.44 -5.79 13.50
C HIS A 92 14.64 -4.96 14.79
N ARG A 93 15.80 -4.31 14.92
CA ARG A 93 16.24 -3.59 16.15
C ARG A 93 16.45 -2.10 15.95
N GLU A 94 16.13 -1.57 14.77
CA GLU A 94 16.29 -0.16 14.41
C GLU A 94 15.43 0.79 15.27
N PHE A 95 14.40 0.28 15.95
CA PHE A 95 13.50 1.06 16.80
C PHE A 95 13.74 0.91 18.30
N GLU A 96 14.82 0.24 18.73
CA GLU A 96 15.09 -0.01 20.16
C GLU A 96 15.12 1.25 21.03
N SER A 97 15.39 2.42 20.45
CA SER A 97 15.38 3.71 21.14
C SER A 97 14.11 4.54 20.89
N SER A 98 13.17 4.03 20.10
CA SER A 98 11.97 4.72 19.62
C SER A 98 10.72 4.27 20.36
N VAL A 99 9.76 5.18 20.49
CA VAL A 99 8.40 4.84 20.95
C VAL A 99 7.51 4.65 19.73
N MET A 100 6.91 3.46 19.59
CA MET A 100 5.92 3.18 18.55
C MET A 100 4.51 3.47 19.07
N VAL A 101 3.67 4.02 18.21
CA VAL A 101 2.26 4.30 18.49
C VAL A 101 1.41 3.78 17.33
N PRO A 102 0.10 3.54 17.52
CA PRO A 102 -0.77 3.18 16.43
C PRO A 102 -0.82 4.33 15.41
N GLY A 103 -0.96 3.99 14.13
CA GLY A 103 -1.18 5.00 13.10
C GLY A 103 -2.42 5.84 13.42
N PHE A 104 -2.37 7.13 13.10
CA PHE A 104 -3.51 8.01 13.33
C PHE A 104 -4.70 7.59 12.45
N ILE A 105 -5.89 7.59 13.06
CA ILE A 105 -7.16 7.32 12.39
C ILE A 105 -7.95 8.63 12.42
N ASP A 106 -8.25 9.17 11.24
CA ASP A 106 -9.19 10.28 11.08
C ASP A 106 -10.55 9.73 10.67
N PRO A 107 -11.51 9.60 11.60
CA PRO A 107 -12.82 9.05 11.30
C PRO A 107 -13.75 10.05 10.60
N HIS A 108 -13.32 11.30 10.40
CA HIS A 108 -14.20 12.37 9.93
C HIS A 108 -13.49 13.34 8.97
N LEU A 109 -12.79 12.77 8.00
CA LEU A 109 -12.16 13.50 6.91
C LEU A 109 -13.16 13.81 5.78
N HIS A 110 -13.05 15.01 5.20
CA HIS A 110 -13.60 15.33 3.87
C HIS A 110 -12.45 15.53 2.87
N PRO A 111 -12.01 14.48 2.14
CA PRO A 111 -10.77 14.53 1.33
C PRO A 111 -10.74 15.60 0.24
N ALA A 112 -11.91 16.06 -0.23
CA ALA A 112 -12.01 17.10 -1.25
C ALA A 112 -12.02 18.54 -0.68
N MET A 113 -12.06 18.69 0.65
CA MET A 113 -12.08 19.97 1.36
C MET A 113 -10.93 20.10 2.38
N ALA A 114 -10.05 19.10 2.44
CA ALA A 114 -8.88 19.05 3.30
C ALA A 114 -7.65 19.66 2.61
#